data_AF-A0A943FQ30-F1
#
_entry.id   AF-A0A943FQ30-F1
#
_cell.length_a   1.000
_cell.length_b   1.000
_cell.length_c   1.000
_cell.angle_alpha   90.00
_cell.angle_beta   90.00
_cell.angle_gamma   90.00
#
_symmetry.space_group_name_H-M   'P 1'
#
loop_
_entity.id
_entity.type
_entity.pdbx_description
1 polymer ?
#
loop_
_entity_poly.entity_id
_entity_poly.type
_entity_poly.pdbx_seq_one_letter_code
_entity_poly.pdbx_strand_id
1 'polypeptide(L)'
;MKKILATILALVLALGLCSVSWAEGEYAPLPDAVDGVITLGSDVTIPENTQVTIPEGTAVTLKLNGKTLKVNKDCGIYVKGSLTIEGEGTITSSVTPIKIDGGSLTLNSGKIVSTGNYGTYALNGGSVTVNGGEIESKWAALSGNNTTGTMNFEINGGTLTAKEGPAIYMPNQVKLTITNGTLNGGVSLRMGQVDISGGTINATKGSIDNPKDFYNYSGNAWLPDALYVFGGTYNSGDAHGNSLNLNITGGTFNCENEQGSAVAIYDLGRVAQAQRVDISGNAVLKTNATGRKAYQVLSLADIGVTEPADNYGNAANVGKTETVITGGKFSDEPTVANGYKATQNADGTWTVTKISSYYYYSPSTTTPDTTKGSPKTFDAGVGIYAVTAVLSVTGMAWTAKKRH
;
A
#
# COMPACT_ATOMS: atom_id res chain seq x y z
N MET A 1 -2.12 40.61 13.00
CA MET A 1 -2.41 39.17 13.23
C MET A 1 -1.21 38.23 13.04
N LYS A 2 -0.19 38.54 12.21
CA LYS A 2 1.00 37.68 12.05
C LYS A 2 1.91 37.53 13.29
N LYS A 3 1.90 38.52 14.21
CA LYS A 3 2.77 38.51 15.40
C LYS A 3 2.26 37.65 16.55
N ILE A 4 0.96 37.32 16.59
CA ILE A 4 0.35 36.47 17.64
C ILE A 4 0.56 34.97 17.31
N LEU A 5 0.63 34.61 16.03
CA LEU A 5 0.90 33.23 15.61
C LEU A 5 2.34 32.80 15.90
N ALA A 6 3.32 33.71 15.72
CA ALA A 6 4.72 33.45 16.06
C ALA A 6 4.97 33.35 17.58
N THR A 7 4.20 34.07 18.41
CA THR A 7 4.30 33.95 19.87
C THR A 7 3.68 32.67 20.40
N ILE A 8 2.62 32.15 19.76
CA ILE A 8 2.08 30.83 20.09
C ILE A 8 3.00 29.70 19.61
N LEU A 9 3.68 29.85 18.46
CA LEU A 9 4.64 28.86 17.97
C LEU A 9 5.88 28.75 18.89
N ALA A 10 6.36 29.86 19.43
CA ALA A 10 7.44 29.87 20.43
C ALA A 10 6.99 29.36 21.82
N LEU A 11 5.73 29.61 22.22
CA LEU A 11 5.21 29.15 23.52
C LEU A 11 4.86 27.65 23.54
N VAL A 12 4.48 27.08 22.40
CA VAL A 12 4.08 25.67 22.29
C VAL A 12 5.28 24.73 22.11
N LEU A 13 6.42 25.24 21.65
CA LEU A 13 7.69 24.49 21.66
C LEU A 13 8.48 24.64 22.99
N ALA A 14 8.13 25.61 23.84
CA ALA A 14 8.77 25.84 25.14
C ALA A 14 8.13 25.09 26.33
N LEU A 15 6.95 24.48 26.17
CA LEU A 15 6.22 23.82 27.27
C LEU A 15 6.50 22.30 27.32
N GLY A 16 7.77 21.97 27.54
CA GLY A 16 8.25 20.67 28.04
C GLY A 16 9.26 20.82 29.18
N LEU A 17 9.47 22.03 29.71
CA LEU A 17 10.32 22.31 30.88
C LEU A 17 9.57 21.99 32.17
N CYS A 18 9.30 20.71 32.43
CA CYS A 18 9.25 20.26 33.81
C CYS A 18 10.69 20.25 34.31
N SER A 19 10.97 21.03 35.35
CA SER A 19 12.24 21.05 36.06
C SER A 19 12.56 19.64 36.59
N VAL A 20 13.32 18.87 35.82
CA VAL A 20 14.02 17.68 36.31
C VAL A 20 15.43 18.11 36.65
N SER A 21 15.77 17.97 37.93
CA SER A 21 17.12 18.17 38.45
C SER A 21 18.07 17.26 37.67
N TRP A 22 18.97 17.84 36.88
CA TRP A 22 19.92 17.08 36.06
C TRP A 22 21.00 16.45 36.95
N ALA A 23 21.13 15.13 36.85
CA ALA A 23 22.42 14.46 37.03
C ALA A 23 23.21 14.61 35.71
N GLU A 24 24.54 14.68 35.82
CA GLU A 24 25.52 14.95 34.74
C GLU A 24 25.20 14.26 33.41
N GLY A 25 25.03 15.10 32.37
CA GLY A 25 24.69 14.72 31.00
C GLY A 25 23.62 15.65 30.44
N GLU A 26 23.96 16.93 30.22
CA GLU A 26 23.00 17.94 29.77
C GLU A 26 22.35 17.54 28.43
N TYR A 27 21.03 17.38 28.43
CA TYR A 27 20.24 17.31 27.21
C TYR A 27 20.37 18.62 26.44
N ALA A 28 20.92 18.54 25.23
CA ALA A 28 20.80 19.61 24.25
C ALA A 28 19.43 19.49 23.57
N PRO A 29 18.51 20.45 23.77
CA PRO A 29 17.21 20.43 23.10
C PRO A 29 17.37 20.55 21.58
N LEU A 30 16.32 20.18 20.85
CA LEU A 30 16.23 20.53 19.43
C LEU A 30 16.40 22.05 19.26
N PRO A 31 17.08 22.51 18.19
CA PRO A 31 17.14 23.92 17.87
C PRO A 31 15.74 24.52 17.72
N ASP A 32 15.60 25.79 18.10
CA ASP A 32 14.36 26.53 17.88
C ASP A 32 13.99 26.55 16.39
N ALA A 33 12.70 26.39 16.12
CA ALA A 33 12.20 26.50 14.77
C ALA A 33 12.25 27.97 14.30
N VAL A 34 12.89 28.22 13.16
CA VAL A 34 12.85 29.52 12.48
C VAL A 34 11.89 29.39 11.30
N ASP A 35 10.79 30.13 11.34
CA ASP A 35 9.71 30.07 10.34
C ASP A 35 9.20 28.64 10.07
N GLY A 36 9.08 27.84 11.13
CA GLY A 36 8.63 26.44 11.05
C GLY A 36 9.71 25.45 10.61
N VAL A 37 10.96 25.88 10.47
CA VAL A 37 12.09 25.02 10.09
C VAL A 37 13.05 24.82 11.25
N ILE A 38 13.29 23.57 11.62
CA ILE A 38 14.34 23.14 12.56
C ILE A 38 15.50 22.61 11.72
N THR A 39 16.70 23.17 11.89
CA THR A 39 17.91 22.68 11.20
C THR A 39 18.93 22.20 12.22
N LEU A 40 19.36 20.95 12.12
CA LEU A 40 20.37 20.41 13.03
C LEU A 40 21.75 21.01 12.73
N GLY A 41 22.34 21.67 13.73
CA GLY A 41 23.73 22.14 13.70
C GLY A 41 24.73 21.09 14.20
N SER A 42 24.29 20.18 15.06
CA SER A 42 25.04 19.07 15.65
C SER A 42 24.12 17.87 15.81
N ASP A 43 24.69 16.73 16.22
CA ASP A 43 23.88 15.59 16.66
C ASP A 43 23.06 15.97 17.91
N VAL A 44 21.85 15.44 18.00
CA VAL A 44 20.88 15.72 19.07
C VAL A 44 20.30 14.40 19.58
N THR A 45 20.00 14.33 20.88
CA THR A 45 19.34 13.16 21.48
C THR A 45 18.06 13.59 22.19
N ILE A 46 16.91 13.03 21.80
CA ILE A 46 15.67 13.07 22.57
C ILE A 46 15.73 11.93 23.61
N PRO A 47 15.85 12.23 24.92
CA PRO A 47 15.98 11.22 25.96
C PRO A 47 14.66 10.48 26.20
N GLU A 48 14.72 9.34 26.89
CA GLU A 48 13.59 8.41 27.08
C GLU A 48 12.39 9.04 27.83
N ASN A 49 12.66 10.04 28.68
CA ASN A 49 11.65 10.78 29.44
C ASN A 49 11.04 11.97 28.68
N THR A 50 11.51 12.29 27.47
CA THR A 50 11.09 13.48 26.71
C THR A 50 10.37 13.11 25.42
N GLN A 51 9.28 13.81 25.11
CA GLN A 51 8.55 13.66 23.84
C GLN A 51 8.46 15.02 23.15
N VAL A 52 8.77 15.06 21.85
CA VAL A 52 8.60 16.22 21.00
C VAL A 52 7.26 16.12 20.31
N THR A 53 6.35 17.05 20.58
CA THR A 53 5.00 17.05 20.00
C THR A 53 4.88 18.13 18.94
N ILE A 54 4.41 17.77 17.75
CA ILE A 54 3.99 18.70 16.70
C ILE A 54 2.46 18.79 16.78
N PRO A 55 1.91 19.90 17.29
CA PRO A 55 0.49 20.01 17.55
C PRO A 55 -0.32 20.11 16.26
N GLU A 56 -1.61 19.79 16.37
CA GLU A 56 -2.58 20.01 15.31
C GLU A 56 -2.55 21.48 14.82
N GLY A 57 -2.74 21.69 13.52
CA GLY A 57 -2.67 23.01 12.89
C GLY A 57 -1.26 23.60 12.76
N THR A 58 -0.21 22.87 13.17
CA THR A 58 1.19 23.29 13.03
C THR A 58 1.90 22.47 11.96
N ALA A 59 2.77 23.10 11.19
CA ALA A 59 3.67 22.45 10.24
C ALA A 59 5.13 22.72 10.63
N VAL A 60 5.95 21.66 10.69
CA VAL A 60 7.37 21.72 11.01
C VAL A 60 8.17 21.01 9.92
N THR A 61 9.25 21.62 9.47
CA THR A 61 10.26 20.98 8.62
C THR A 61 11.52 20.71 9.45
N LEU A 62 11.93 19.45 9.56
CA LEU A 62 13.18 19.04 10.18
C LEU A 62 14.24 18.79 9.11
N LYS A 63 15.25 19.64 9.07
CA LYS A 63 16.46 19.49 8.25
C LYS A 63 17.54 18.74 9.04
N LEU A 64 17.84 17.51 8.63
CA LEU A 64 18.83 16.67 9.30
C LEU A 64 20.28 17.16 9.07
N ASN A 65 20.56 17.80 7.93
CA ASN A 65 21.82 18.52 7.67
C ASN A 65 23.12 17.71 7.96
N GLY A 66 23.10 16.44 7.58
CA GLY A 66 24.17 15.46 7.80
C GLY A 66 24.34 14.99 9.25
N LYS A 67 23.39 15.31 10.15
CA LYS A 67 23.45 15.02 11.58
C LYS A 67 22.55 13.86 11.98
N THR A 68 22.78 13.38 13.20
CA THR A 68 21.99 12.33 13.84
C THR A 68 21.03 12.92 14.86
N LEU A 69 19.75 12.58 14.74
CA LEU A 69 18.75 12.75 15.79
C LEU A 69 18.47 11.39 16.43
N LYS A 70 19.01 11.15 17.63
CA LYS A 70 18.76 9.93 18.39
C LYS A 70 17.48 10.08 19.20
N VAL A 71 16.54 9.14 19.07
CA VAL A 71 15.24 9.15 19.76
C VAL A 71 15.18 7.94 20.69
N ASN A 72 15.34 8.15 21.99
CA ASN A 72 15.36 7.06 22.98
C ASN A 72 13.95 6.70 23.50
N LYS A 73 12.99 7.64 23.41
CA LYS A 73 11.61 7.40 23.83
C LYS A 73 10.82 6.71 22.70
N ASP A 74 10.04 5.68 23.04
CA ASP A 74 9.08 5.11 22.11
C ASP A 74 8.01 6.14 21.75
N CYS A 75 7.77 6.28 20.45
CA CYS A 75 6.98 7.36 19.87
C CYS A 75 7.46 8.76 20.32
N GLY A 76 8.79 8.95 20.43
CA GLY A 76 9.41 10.17 20.95
C GLY A 76 9.15 11.42 20.11
N ILE A 77 8.87 11.27 18.81
CA ILE A 77 8.34 12.33 17.94
C ILE A 77 6.85 12.07 17.70
N TYR A 78 6.01 12.92 18.27
CA TYR A 78 4.56 12.78 18.25
C TYR A 78 3.92 13.83 17.33
N VAL A 79 3.42 13.38 16.17
CA VAL A 79 2.92 14.23 15.10
C VAL A 79 1.39 14.24 15.09
N LYS A 80 0.80 15.35 15.52
CA LYS A 80 -0.63 15.67 15.36
C LYS A 80 -0.90 16.71 14.26
N GLY A 81 0.09 17.54 13.97
CA GLY A 81 0.11 18.45 12.82
C GLY A 81 0.82 17.82 11.62
N SER A 82 1.76 18.56 11.03
CA SER A 82 2.55 18.10 9.88
C SER A 82 4.05 18.15 10.15
N LEU A 83 4.75 17.06 9.87
CA LEU A 83 6.20 16.95 9.90
C LEU A 83 6.73 16.67 8.50
N THR A 84 7.63 17.51 8.00
CA THR A 84 8.45 17.22 6.82
C THR A 84 9.88 16.95 7.24
N ILE A 85 10.50 15.89 6.75
CA ILE A 85 11.91 15.55 6.99
C ILE A 85 12.68 15.67 5.68
N GLU A 86 13.79 16.40 5.72
CA GLU A 86 14.67 16.61 4.58
C GLU A 86 16.14 16.83 4.99
N GLY A 87 17.02 16.88 3.99
CA GLY A 87 18.47 16.87 4.17
C GLY A 87 19.04 15.47 4.41
N GLU A 88 20.31 15.29 4.09
CA GLU A 88 21.07 14.09 4.48
C GLU A 88 21.15 13.98 6.01
N GLY A 89 21.38 12.79 6.55
CA GLY A 89 21.44 12.54 8.00
C GLY A 89 20.48 11.46 8.46
N THR A 90 20.44 11.19 9.77
CA THR A 90 19.74 10.01 10.31
C THR A 90 18.92 10.32 11.56
N ILE A 91 17.66 9.89 11.59
CA ILE A 91 16.92 9.65 12.83
C ILE A 91 17.16 8.21 13.27
N THR A 92 17.64 7.97 14.48
CA THR A 92 17.94 6.62 14.97
C THR A 92 17.26 6.33 16.30
N SER A 93 16.73 5.12 16.45
CA SER A 93 16.05 4.66 17.67
C SER A 93 16.17 3.14 17.84
N SER A 94 16.17 2.67 19.08
CA SER A 94 15.97 1.24 19.39
C SER A 94 14.50 0.84 19.42
N VAL A 95 13.59 1.81 19.42
CA VAL A 95 12.14 1.66 19.51
C VAL A 95 11.47 2.41 18.35
N THR A 96 10.16 2.64 18.37
CA THR A 96 9.49 3.36 17.27
C THR A 96 9.77 4.85 17.43
N PRO A 97 10.48 5.53 16.51
CA PRO A 97 10.83 6.94 16.71
C PRO A 97 9.65 7.89 16.53
N ILE A 98 8.76 7.61 15.55
CA ILE A 98 7.75 8.58 15.09
C ILE A 98 6.35 7.97 15.16
N LYS A 99 5.43 8.69 15.82
CA LYS A 99 4.00 8.41 15.85
C LYS A 99 3.22 9.52 15.16
N ILE A 100 2.29 9.15 14.27
CA ILE A 100 1.47 10.08 13.49
C ILE A 100 -0.01 9.85 13.82
N ASP A 101 -0.60 10.74 14.60
CA ASP A 101 -1.96 10.63 15.13
C ASP A 101 -2.85 11.73 14.54
N GLY A 102 -3.61 11.38 13.51
CA GLY A 102 -4.39 12.33 12.70
C GLY A 102 -3.56 13.33 11.88
N GLY A 103 -2.25 13.44 12.14
CA GLY A 103 -1.31 14.31 11.44
C GLY A 103 -0.74 13.70 10.15
N SER A 104 0.33 14.32 9.66
CA SER A 104 1.04 13.87 8.44
C SER A 104 2.56 13.89 8.62
N LEU A 105 3.22 12.83 8.15
CA LEU A 105 4.67 12.79 7.94
C LEU A 105 4.98 12.79 6.45
N THR A 106 5.90 13.64 6.00
CA THR A 106 6.50 13.60 4.66
C THR A 106 8.00 13.39 4.77
N LEU A 107 8.53 12.33 4.17
CA LEU A 107 9.97 12.07 4.06
C LEU A 107 10.44 12.41 2.64
N ASN A 108 11.20 13.51 2.50
CA ASN A 108 11.80 13.91 1.22
C ASN A 108 13.19 13.31 1.02
N SER A 109 13.99 13.21 2.08
CA SER A 109 15.35 12.64 2.07
C SER A 109 15.82 12.30 3.49
N GLY A 110 17.03 11.77 3.61
CA GLY A 110 17.59 11.33 4.89
C GLY A 110 17.13 9.92 5.27
N LYS A 111 17.53 9.48 6.47
CA LYS A 111 17.33 8.11 6.92
C LYS A 111 16.59 8.05 8.26
N ILE A 112 15.66 7.11 8.41
CA ILE A 112 15.03 6.75 9.68
C ILE A 112 15.41 5.30 9.99
N VAL A 113 15.97 5.04 11.17
CA VAL A 113 16.37 3.70 11.60
C VAL A 113 15.71 3.36 12.94
N SER A 114 14.87 2.33 12.96
CA SER A 114 14.43 1.65 14.18
C SER A 114 15.06 0.27 14.25
N THR A 115 15.95 0.05 15.21
CA THR A 115 16.67 -1.23 15.29
C THR A 115 15.89 -2.35 15.98
N GLY A 116 14.90 -2.00 16.80
CA GLY A 116 14.13 -2.96 17.60
C GLY A 116 12.63 -3.03 17.31
N ASN A 117 12.03 -2.02 16.67
CA ASN A 117 10.58 -1.92 16.45
C ASN A 117 10.25 -1.46 15.01
N TYR A 118 9.13 -0.76 14.85
CA TYR A 118 8.64 -0.16 13.61
C TYR A 118 9.38 1.15 13.30
N GLY A 119 9.50 1.49 12.01
CA GLY A 119 10.06 2.78 11.59
C GLY A 119 9.13 3.95 11.90
N THR A 120 7.83 3.75 11.68
CA THR A 120 6.78 4.74 11.94
C THR A 120 5.50 4.05 12.40
N TYR A 121 4.67 4.74 13.18
CA TYR A 121 3.37 4.26 13.64
C TYR A 121 2.27 5.29 13.37
N ALA A 122 1.39 5.01 12.42
CA ALA A 122 0.27 5.88 12.05
C ALA A 122 -1.07 5.36 12.59
N LEU A 123 -1.91 6.28 13.05
CA LEU A 123 -3.20 6.01 13.70
C LEU A 123 -4.17 7.20 13.56
N ASN A 124 -5.46 6.97 13.85
CA ASN A 124 -6.52 7.99 13.80
C ASN A 124 -6.54 8.88 12.54
N GLY A 125 -6.29 8.29 11.36
CA GLY A 125 -6.22 8.99 10.08
C GLY A 125 -4.83 9.51 9.71
N GLY A 126 -3.81 9.24 10.55
CA GLY A 126 -2.43 9.65 10.32
C GLY A 126 -1.90 9.21 8.96
N SER A 127 -1.16 10.09 8.30
CA SER A 127 -0.66 9.85 6.93
C SER A 127 0.87 9.88 6.87
N VAL A 128 1.45 9.02 6.04
CA VAL A 128 2.89 9.04 5.74
C VAL A 128 3.10 9.06 4.22
N THR A 129 3.82 10.07 3.76
CA THR A 129 4.28 10.21 2.37
C THR A 129 5.79 10.01 2.30
N VAL A 130 6.26 9.12 1.43
CA VAL A 130 7.70 8.90 1.19
C VAL A 130 8.01 9.30 -0.25
N ASN A 131 8.65 10.45 -0.42
CA ASN A 131 9.13 10.93 -1.72
C ASN A 131 10.56 10.45 -2.02
N GLY A 132 11.36 10.23 -0.97
CA GLY A 132 12.76 9.81 -1.06
C GLY A 132 13.29 9.37 0.30
N GLY A 133 14.61 9.21 0.40
CA GLY A 133 15.27 8.76 1.63
C GLY A 133 15.10 7.27 1.92
N GLU A 134 15.43 6.89 3.16
CA GLU A 134 15.46 5.50 3.62
C GLU A 134 14.72 5.34 4.95
N ILE A 135 13.94 4.28 5.10
CA ILE A 135 13.39 3.84 6.39
C ILE A 135 13.79 2.40 6.61
N GLU A 136 14.61 2.15 7.62
CA GLU A 136 15.00 0.82 8.09
C GLU A 136 14.33 0.52 9.43
N SER A 137 13.79 -0.67 9.56
CA SER A 137 13.07 -1.10 10.77
C SER A 137 13.33 -2.57 11.08
N LYS A 138 13.03 -2.99 12.30
CA LYS A 138 13.00 -4.42 12.61
C LYS A 138 11.81 -5.09 11.93
N TRP A 139 10.60 -4.56 12.10
CA TRP A 139 9.36 -5.25 11.69
C TRP A 139 8.60 -4.65 10.51
N ALA A 140 8.41 -3.33 10.47
CA ALA A 140 7.81 -2.64 9.34
C ALA A 140 8.25 -1.17 9.35
N ALA A 141 8.62 -0.66 8.17
CA ALA A 141 9.03 0.72 7.99
C ALA A 141 7.83 1.65 8.19
N LEU A 142 6.69 1.28 7.58
CA LEU A 142 5.40 1.92 7.78
C LEU A 142 4.47 0.95 8.47
N SER A 143 3.92 1.35 9.61
CA SER A 143 3.02 0.51 10.38
C SER A 143 1.81 1.29 10.89
N GLY A 144 0.74 0.55 11.17
CA GLY A 144 -0.28 1.03 12.09
C GLY A 144 -1.00 -0.15 12.76
N ASN A 145 -2.16 0.08 13.36
CA ASN A 145 -2.87 -0.93 14.13
C ASN A 145 -4.39 -0.82 13.92
N ASN A 146 -5.06 -1.97 13.78
CA ASN A 146 -6.50 -2.01 13.55
C ASN A 146 -7.32 -1.39 14.69
N THR A 147 -6.80 -1.43 15.92
CA THR A 147 -7.52 -1.00 17.11
C THR A 147 -7.35 0.48 17.44
N THR A 148 -6.50 1.20 16.70
CA THR A 148 -6.15 2.61 16.98
C THR A 148 -6.58 3.58 15.89
N GLY A 149 -7.44 3.14 14.96
CA GLY A 149 -7.99 3.96 13.90
C GLY A 149 -7.23 3.83 12.58
N THR A 150 -7.67 4.58 11.57
CA THR A 150 -7.18 4.50 10.19
C THR A 150 -5.76 5.09 10.04
N MET A 151 -5.10 4.79 8.91
CA MET A 151 -3.76 5.28 8.55
C MET A 151 -3.63 5.33 7.03
N ASN A 152 -2.91 6.27 6.43
CA ASN A 152 -2.77 6.35 4.97
C ASN A 152 -1.31 6.41 4.55
N PHE A 153 -0.95 5.68 3.49
CA PHE A 153 0.44 5.62 3.02
C PHE A 153 0.54 5.95 1.53
N GLU A 154 1.49 6.81 1.19
CA GLU A 154 1.82 7.17 -0.19
C GLU A 154 3.33 7.06 -0.41
N ILE A 155 3.73 6.23 -1.38
CA ILE A 155 5.13 5.96 -1.69
C ILE A 155 5.39 6.41 -3.13
N ASN A 156 6.12 7.51 -3.24
CA ASN A 156 6.53 8.14 -4.49
C ASN A 156 8.03 7.93 -4.80
N GLY A 157 8.77 7.31 -3.87
CA GLY A 157 10.19 7.01 -4.00
C GLY A 157 10.76 6.43 -2.71
N GLY A 158 12.09 6.49 -2.58
CA GLY A 158 12.82 6.03 -1.39
C GLY A 158 12.94 4.51 -1.26
N THR A 159 13.59 4.08 -0.18
CA THR A 159 13.79 2.67 0.16
C THR A 159 13.24 2.37 1.55
N LEU A 160 12.32 1.41 1.64
CA LEU A 160 11.71 0.95 2.87
C LEU A 160 12.18 -0.48 3.14
N THR A 161 12.85 -0.71 4.26
CA THR A 161 13.40 -2.02 4.59
C THR A 161 12.93 -2.47 5.97
N ALA A 162 12.28 -3.63 6.03
CA ALA A 162 12.07 -4.38 7.25
C ALA A 162 13.08 -5.53 7.32
N LYS A 163 13.72 -5.72 8.47
CA LYS A 163 14.63 -6.86 8.68
C LYS A 163 13.86 -8.18 8.81
N GLU A 164 12.70 -8.11 9.44
CA GLU A 164 11.76 -9.20 9.68
C GLU A 164 10.38 -8.73 9.20
N GLY A 165 9.67 -9.56 8.45
CA GLY A 165 8.31 -9.23 8.00
C GLY A 165 8.23 -8.18 6.88
N PRO A 166 7.04 -7.57 6.72
CA PRO A 166 6.71 -6.67 5.61
C PRO A 166 7.27 -5.26 5.82
N ALA A 167 7.76 -4.63 4.76
CA ALA A 167 8.13 -3.22 4.79
C ALA A 167 6.95 -2.31 5.15
N ILE A 168 5.72 -2.71 4.78
CA ILE A 168 4.48 -2.02 5.13
C ILE A 168 3.52 -2.99 5.83
N TYR A 169 3.09 -2.65 7.04
CA TYR A 169 2.04 -3.35 7.78
C TYR A 169 0.80 -2.45 7.91
N MET A 170 -0.27 -2.79 7.19
CA MET A 170 -1.48 -1.96 7.07
C MET A 170 -2.76 -2.78 7.32
N PRO A 171 -3.18 -2.91 8.60
CA PRO A 171 -4.28 -3.80 8.96
C PRO A 171 -5.71 -3.22 8.92
N ASN A 172 -5.95 -2.05 8.32
CA ASN A 172 -7.24 -1.33 8.31
C ASN A 172 -7.79 -0.98 6.93
N GLN A 173 -9.05 -0.52 6.90
CA GLN A 173 -9.72 0.05 5.73
C GLN A 173 -9.22 1.45 5.44
N VAL A 174 -8.25 1.58 4.53
CA VAL A 174 -7.53 2.84 4.31
C VAL A 174 -6.98 2.97 2.89
N LYS A 175 -6.24 4.05 2.58
CA LYS A 175 -5.57 4.25 1.29
C LYS A 175 -4.08 3.87 1.34
N LEU A 176 -3.64 3.06 0.38
CA LEU A 176 -2.23 2.83 0.04
C LEU A 176 -2.01 3.17 -1.43
N THR A 177 -1.04 4.04 -1.71
CA THR A 177 -0.61 4.34 -3.08
C THR A 177 0.88 4.12 -3.23
N ILE A 178 1.28 3.34 -4.24
CA ILE A 178 2.69 3.10 -4.58
C ILE A 178 2.90 3.43 -6.06
N THR A 179 3.62 4.51 -6.32
CA THR A 179 3.97 4.94 -7.69
C THR A 179 5.45 4.66 -8.01
N ASN A 180 6.30 4.58 -7.00
CA ASN A 180 7.72 4.25 -7.14
C ASN A 180 8.30 3.73 -5.81
N GLY A 181 9.62 3.63 -5.72
CA GLY A 181 10.35 3.23 -4.50
C GLY A 181 10.72 1.76 -4.47
N THR A 182 11.52 1.38 -3.47
CA THR A 182 11.94 -0.01 -3.23
C THR A 182 11.51 -0.46 -1.84
N LEU A 183 10.71 -1.52 -1.76
CA LEU A 183 10.21 -2.09 -0.52
C LEU A 183 10.87 -3.46 -0.31
N ASN A 184 11.67 -3.61 0.72
CA ASN A 184 12.34 -4.85 1.10
C ASN A 184 11.67 -5.43 2.35
N GLY A 185 10.91 -6.52 2.17
CA GLY A 185 10.11 -7.16 3.21
C GLY A 185 8.71 -7.51 2.72
N GLY A 186 8.17 -6.71 1.81
CA GLY A 186 6.85 -6.89 1.22
C GLY A 186 5.78 -5.98 1.83
N VAL A 187 4.51 -6.27 1.53
CA VAL A 187 3.35 -5.50 1.98
C VAL A 187 2.31 -6.45 2.59
N SER A 188 1.87 -6.13 3.80
CA SER A 188 0.86 -6.88 4.56
C SER A 188 -0.41 -6.08 4.71
N LEU A 189 -1.50 -6.63 4.18
CA LEU A 189 -2.82 -6.00 4.19
C LEU A 189 -3.86 -6.91 4.85
N ARG A 190 -4.95 -6.28 5.31
CA ARG A 190 -6.18 -6.97 5.73
C ARG A 190 -7.39 -6.55 4.90
N MET A 191 -7.38 -5.31 4.42
CA MET A 191 -8.42 -4.63 3.63
C MET A 191 -7.85 -3.29 3.12
N GLY A 192 -8.64 -2.48 2.42
CA GLY A 192 -8.26 -1.13 1.99
C GLY A 192 -8.40 -0.86 0.49
N GLN A 193 -8.20 0.40 0.12
CA GLN A 193 -8.15 0.93 -1.24
C GLN A 193 -6.70 1.09 -1.64
N VAL A 194 -6.23 0.22 -2.52
CA VAL A 194 -4.80 0.06 -2.83
C VAL A 194 -4.56 0.28 -4.32
N ASP A 195 -3.75 1.27 -4.65
CA ASP A 195 -3.33 1.59 -6.02
C ASP A 195 -1.82 1.43 -6.14
N ILE A 196 -1.39 0.47 -6.97
CA ILE A 196 0.03 0.23 -7.26
C ILE A 196 0.26 0.40 -8.75
N SER A 197 1.05 1.40 -9.11
CA SER A 197 1.39 1.73 -10.51
C SER A 197 2.88 1.61 -10.80
N GLY A 198 3.71 1.44 -9.77
CA GLY A 198 5.16 1.33 -9.93
C GLY A 198 5.86 0.82 -8.67
N GLY A 199 7.19 1.00 -8.64
CA GLY A 199 8.05 0.55 -7.56
C GLY A 199 8.51 -0.90 -7.69
N THR A 200 9.43 -1.28 -6.80
CA THR A 200 9.94 -2.64 -6.65
C THR A 200 9.58 -3.15 -5.25
N ILE A 201 8.76 -4.19 -5.18
CA ILE A 201 8.30 -4.81 -3.94
C ILE A 201 8.95 -6.19 -3.85
N ASN A 202 9.87 -6.34 -2.92
CA ASN A 202 10.59 -7.58 -2.66
C ASN A 202 10.01 -8.25 -1.42
N ALA A 203 9.65 -9.53 -1.52
CA ALA A 203 9.30 -10.35 -0.39
C ALA A 203 10.43 -10.39 0.65
N THR A 204 10.07 -10.69 1.89
CA THR A 204 11.05 -10.87 2.97
C THR A 204 12.07 -11.95 2.61
N LYS A 205 13.33 -11.66 2.95
CA LYS A 205 14.45 -12.62 2.95
C LYS A 205 14.84 -13.04 4.38
N GLY A 206 14.14 -12.49 5.39
CA GLY A 206 14.34 -12.81 6.80
C GLY A 206 13.55 -14.04 7.23
N SER A 207 13.24 -14.12 8.53
CA SER A 207 12.36 -15.15 9.08
C SER A 207 10.97 -15.09 8.44
N ILE A 208 10.42 -16.27 8.13
CA ILE A 208 9.12 -16.43 7.48
C ILE A 208 8.23 -17.26 8.41
N ASP A 209 7.06 -16.71 8.71
CA ASP A 209 6.00 -17.40 9.44
C ASP A 209 5.27 -18.37 8.53
N ASN A 210 5.01 -19.57 9.02
CA ASN A 210 4.20 -20.55 8.30
C ASN A 210 2.75 -20.05 8.22
N PRO A 211 2.17 -19.85 7.01
CA PRO A 211 0.80 -19.38 6.87
C PRO A 211 -0.22 -20.26 7.61
N LYS A 212 0.03 -21.58 7.70
CA LYS A 212 -0.82 -22.52 8.45
C LYS A 212 -0.97 -22.14 9.92
N ASP A 213 0.10 -21.66 10.54
CA ASP A 213 0.19 -21.43 11.98
C ASP A 213 -0.18 -19.98 12.33
N PHE A 214 -0.13 -19.06 11.35
CA PHE A 214 -0.32 -17.62 11.54
C PHE A 214 -1.54 -17.02 10.83
N TYR A 215 -2.37 -17.81 10.13
CA TYR A 215 -3.55 -17.30 9.41
C TYR A 215 -4.52 -16.48 10.30
N ASN A 216 -4.63 -16.84 11.59
CA ASN A 216 -5.50 -16.16 12.55
C ASN A 216 -4.75 -15.19 13.48
N TYR A 217 -3.45 -14.96 13.25
CA TYR A 217 -2.65 -14.04 14.05
C TYR A 217 -3.11 -12.59 13.82
N SER A 218 -3.33 -11.88 14.92
CA SER A 218 -3.86 -10.52 14.88
C SER A 218 -2.79 -9.45 14.63
N GLY A 219 -1.52 -9.78 14.86
CA GLY A 219 -0.41 -8.87 14.66
C GLY A 219 0.14 -8.85 13.24
N ASN A 220 1.40 -8.41 13.15
CA ASN A 220 2.20 -8.42 11.94
C ASN A 220 2.80 -9.81 11.73
N ALA A 221 2.10 -10.68 11.00
CA ALA A 221 2.62 -11.97 10.56
C ALA A 221 3.57 -11.79 9.38
N TRP A 222 4.67 -12.53 9.33
CA TRP A 222 5.76 -12.41 8.36
C TRP A 222 5.64 -13.44 7.24
N LEU A 223 4.63 -13.29 6.40
CA LEU A 223 4.33 -14.24 5.32
C LEU A 223 5.34 -14.13 4.16
N PRO A 224 5.50 -15.20 3.36
CA PRO A 224 6.57 -15.26 2.35
C PRO A 224 6.30 -14.42 1.09
N ASP A 225 5.11 -13.84 0.91
CA ASP A 225 4.74 -13.17 -0.34
C ASP A 225 5.26 -11.72 -0.40
N ALA A 226 5.49 -11.20 -1.61
CA ALA A 226 5.89 -9.80 -1.78
C ALA A 226 4.74 -8.84 -1.45
N LEU A 227 3.49 -9.26 -1.70
CA LEU A 227 2.29 -8.65 -1.16
C LEU A 227 1.33 -9.75 -0.73
N TYR A 228 0.79 -9.66 0.48
CA TYR A 228 -0.25 -10.57 0.96
C TYR A 228 -1.40 -9.84 1.63
N VAL A 229 -2.59 -10.41 1.46
CA VAL A 229 -3.81 -9.95 2.12
C VAL A 229 -4.40 -11.08 2.95
N PHE A 230 -4.64 -10.85 4.24
CA PHE A 230 -5.51 -11.73 5.02
C PHE A 230 -6.97 -11.29 4.84
N GLY A 231 -7.61 -11.86 3.83
CA GLY A 231 -8.98 -11.57 3.45
C GLY A 231 -10.00 -12.01 4.50
N GLY A 232 -10.98 -11.15 4.78
CA GLY A 232 -12.10 -11.46 5.66
C GLY A 232 -11.72 -11.68 7.12
N THR A 233 -10.60 -11.15 7.62
CA THR A 233 -10.20 -11.37 9.03
C THR A 233 -10.72 -10.32 9.99
N TYR A 234 -11.00 -9.09 9.55
CA TYR A 234 -11.37 -7.97 10.42
C TYR A 234 -12.61 -7.26 9.91
N ASN A 235 -13.40 -6.70 10.82
CA ASN A 235 -14.49 -5.80 10.50
C ASN A 235 -13.94 -4.38 10.33
N SER A 236 -14.71 -3.51 9.66
CA SER A 236 -14.40 -2.09 9.52
C SER A 236 -15.66 -1.26 9.71
N GLY A 237 -15.53 -0.15 10.45
CA GLY A 237 -16.55 0.89 10.56
C GLY A 237 -16.31 2.09 9.63
N ASP A 238 -15.32 2.00 8.72
CA ASP A 238 -15.01 3.05 7.75
C ASP A 238 -16.11 3.19 6.68
N ALA A 239 -16.14 4.34 5.99
CA ALA A 239 -17.09 4.64 4.93
C ALA A 239 -17.07 3.64 3.75
N HIS A 240 -15.93 2.99 3.49
CA HIS A 240 -15.81 1.95 2.45
C HIS A 240 -16.21 0.55 2.94
N GLY A 241 -16.71 0.45 4.17
CA GLY A 241 -17.03 -0.81 4.83
C GLY A 241 -15.82 -1.71 4.98
N ASN A 242 -16.06 -3.02 5.09
CA ASN A 242 -15.00 -4.03 5.06
C ASN A 242 -14.74 -4.44 3.61
N SER A 243 -13.78 -3.80 2.94
CA SER A 243 -13.50 -4.06 1.52
C SER A 243 -12.03 -3.97 1.16
N LEU A 244 -11.58 -4.90 0.32
CA LEU A 244 -10.33 -4.79 -0.41
C LEU A 244 -10.64 -4.39 -1.85
N ASN A 245 -10.03 -3.30 -2.30
CA ASN A 245 -9.91 -2.96 -3.71
C ASN A 245 -8.43 -2.82 -4.05
N LEU A 246 -7.85 -3.83 -4.67
CA LEU A 246 -6.45 -3.90 -5.03
C LEU A 246 -6.29 -3.71 -6.54
N ASN A 247 -5.83 -2.53 -6.93
CA ASN A 247 -5.60 -2.15 -8.32
C ASN A 247 -4.09 -2.09 -8.60
N ILE A 248 -3.60 -3.01 -9.43
CA ILE A 248 -2.19 -3.13 -9.82
C ILE A 248 -2.10 -2.87 -11.33
N THR A 249 -1.53 -1.72 -11.68
CA THR A 249 -1.34 -1.28 -13.08
C THR A 249 0.13 -1.33 -13.52
N GLY A 250 1.06 -1.47 -12.56
CA GLY A 250 2.49 -1.51 -12.79
C GLY A 250 3.27 -1.95 -11.55
N GLY A 251 4.58 -1.77 -11.59
CA GLY A 251 5.50 -2.19 -10.53
C GLY A 251 6.03 -3.62 -10.71
N THR A 252 7.08 -3.95 -9.95
CA THR A 252 7.71 -5.27 -9.96
C THR A 252 7.60 -5.91 -8.58
N PHE A 253 7.00 -7.09 -8.50
CA PHE A 253 6.82 -7.88 -7.29
C PHE A 253 7.71 -9.12 -7.39
N ASN A 254 8.73 -9.20 -6.53
CA ASN A 254 9.70 -10.28 -6.52
C ASN A 254 9.54 -11.14 -5.26
N CYS A 255 9.14 -12.39 -5.43
CA CYS A 255 9.21 -13.40 -4.39
C CYS A 255 10.30 -14.42 -4.76
N GLU A 256 11.48 -14.26 -4.17
CA GLU A 256 12.66 -15.09 -4.47
C GLU A 256 13.03 -16.02 -3.31
N ASN A 257 12.16 -16.15 -2.30
CA ASN A 257 12.41 -16.95 -1.09
C ASN A 257 11.92 -18.39 -1.20
N GLU A 258 11.54 -18.85 -2.40
CA GLU A 258 11.12 -20.23 -2.72
C GLU A 258 9.84 -20.70 -2.02
N GLN A 259 9.17 -19.83 -1.25
CA GLN A 259 8.03 -20.20 -0.38
C GLN A 259 6.73 -19.48 -0.72
N GLY A 260 6.81 -18.27 -1.28
CA GLY A 260 5.66 -17.38 -1.46
C GLY A 260 5.25 -17.13 -2.91
N SER A 261 4.29 -16.24 -3.07
CA SER A 261 3.77 -15.69 -4.32
C SER A 261 4.31 -14.27 -4.49
N ALA A 262 4.25 -13.71 -5.70
CA ALA A 262 4.46 -12.27 -5.86
C ALA A 262 3.30 -11.51 -5.19
N VAL A 263 2.07 -11.97 -5.41
CA VAL A 263 0.86 -11.45 -4.77
C VAL A 263 -0.01 -12.63 -4.32
N ALA A 264 -0.41 -12.65 -3.05
CA ALA A 264 -1.30 -13.67 -2.49
C ALA A 264 -2.51 -13.05 -1.77
N ILE A 265 -3.70 -13.59 -2.05
CA ILE A 265 -4.89 -13.32 -1.25
C ILE A 265 -5.17 -14.57 -0.42
N TYR A 266 -5.06 -14.48 0.90
CA TYR A 266 -5.49 -15.53 1.81
C TYR A 266 -6.99 -15.33 2.06
N ASP A 267 -7.83 -16.16 1.49
CA ASP A 267 -9.29 -16.12 1.62
C ASP A 267 -9.72 -16.87 2.89
N LEU A 268 -9.69 -16.16 4.01
CA LEU A 268 -9.81 -16.75 5.35
C LEU A 268 -11.23 -16.70 5.91
N GLY A 269 -12.07 -15.81 5.37
CA GLY A 269 -13.52 -15.85 5.52
C GLY A 269 -14.07 -15.79 6.96
N ARG A 270 -13.36 -15.19 7.93
CA ARG A 270 -13.88 -15.03 9.31
C ARG A 270 -15.11 -14.14 9.35
N VAL A 271 -15.10 -13.06 8.57
CA VAL A 271 -16.18 -12.09 8.43
C VAL A 271 -16.39 -11.77 6.93
N ALA A 272 -17.58 -11.27 6.59
CA ALA A 272 -17.87 -10.85 5.23
C ALA A 272 -16.98 -9.66 4.83
N GLN A 273 -16.35 -9.78 3.66
CA GLN A 273 -15.51 -8.74 3.06
C GLN A 273 -15.67 -8.77 1.55
N ALA A 274 -15.92 -7.61 0.94
CA ALA A 274 -15.88 -7.49 -0.51
C ALA A 274 -14.41 -7.42 -0.96
N GLN A 275 -13.96 -8.32 -1.83
CA GLN A 275 -12.56 -8.37 -2.27
C GLN A 275 -12.48 -8.30 -3.79
N ARG A 276 -11.91 -7.23 -4.33
CA ARG A 276 -11.64 -7.02 -5.75
C ARG A 276 -10.14 -6.89 -5.97
N VAL A 277 -9.64 -7.62 -6.96
CA VAL A 277 -8.26 -7.55 -7.43
C VAL A 277 -8.24 -7.33 -8.94
N ASP A 278 -7.72 -6.19 -9.37
CA ASP A 278 -7.54 -5.84 -10.78
C ASP A 278 -6.06 -5.77 -11.09
N ILE A 279 -5.57 -6.63 -12.00
CA ILE A 279 -4.17 -6.65 -12.46
C ILE A 279 -4.14 -6.32 -13.96
N SER A 280 -3.43 -5.26 -14.31
CA SER A 280 -3.40 -4.71 -15.66
C SER A 280 -2.06 -4.04 -15.97
N GLY A 281 -1.99 -3.39 -17.14
CA GLY A 281 -0.83 -2.59 -17.54
C GLY A 281 0.46 -3.42 -17.64
N ASN A 282 1.54 -2.90 -17.06
CA ASN A 282 2.89 -3.45 -17.18
C ASN A 282 3.41 -4.08 -15.88
N ALA A 283 2.51 -4.46 -14.96
CA ALA A 283 2.88 -5.10 -13.70
C ALA A 283 3.71 -6.37 -13.95
N VAL A 284 4.73 -6.60 -13.12
CA VAL A 284 5.60 -7.78 -13.21
C VAL A 284 5.52 -8.56 -11.90
N LEU A 285 4.98 -9.77 -11.95
CA LEU A 285 4.78 -10.63 -10.79
C LEU A 285 5.63 -11.90 -10.93
N LYS A 286 6.58 -12.09 -10.02
CA LYS A 286 7.53 -13.22 -10.06
C LYS A 286 7.53 -14.00 -8.76
N THR A 287 7.48 -15.32 -8.88
CA THR A 287 7.87 -16.25 -7.82
C THR A 287 8.82 -17.31 -8.36
N ASN A 288 9.75 -17.77 -7.52
CA ASN A 288 10.56 -18.97 -7.77
C ASN A 288 10.10 -20.19 -6.95
N ALA A 289 8.99 -20.08 -6.22
CA ALA A 289 8.43 -21.18 -5.44
C ALA A 289 7.77 -22.24 -6.35
N THR A 290 7.99 -23.53 -6.07
CA THR A 290 7.47 -24.63 -6.89
C THR A 290 6.01 -25.00 -6.59
N GLY A 291 5.49 -24.60 -5.42
CA GLY A 291 4.12 -24.86 -4.98
C GLY A 291 3.21 -23.62 -4.94
N ARG A 292 3.64 -22.52 -5.56
CA ARG A 292 2.92 -21.24 -5.54
C ARG A 292 2.90 -20.65 -6.95
N LYS A 293 1.86 -19.87 -7.23
CA LYS A 293 1.76 -19.06 -8.45
C LYS A 293 2.24 -17.63 -8.21
N ALA A 294 2.55 -16.91 -9.29
CA ALA A 294 2.89 -15.49 -9.24
C ALA A 294 1.76 -14.68 -8.60
N TYR A 295 0.52 -14.99 -8.97
CA TYR A 295 -0.70 -14.51 -8.32
C TYR A 295 -1.61 -15.69 -7.98
N GLN A 296 -2.18 -15.69 -6.77
CA GLN A 296 -3.20 -16.68 -6.39
C GLN A 296 -4.05 -16.24 -5.21
N VAL A 297 -5.27 -16.80 -5.17
CA VAL A 297 -6.16 -16.78 -4.02
C VAL A 297 -6.06 -18.14 -3.34
N LEU A 298 -5.87 -18.15 -2.02
CA LEU A 298 -5.56 -19.34 -1.23
C LEU A 298 -6.62 -19.54 -0.16
N SER A 299 -7.23 -20.72 -0.15
CA SER A 299 -8.09 -21.16 0.93
C SER A 299 -7.25 -21.61 2.14
N LEU A 300 -7.94 -21.87 3.26
CA LEU A 300 -7.36 -22.52 4.44
C LEU A 300 -6.75 -23.90 4.11
N ALA A 301 -7.40 -24.67 3.22
CA ALA A 301 -6.90 -25.97 2.81
C ALA A 301 -5.60 -25.86 2.00
N ASP A 302 -5.48 -24.86 1.12
CA ASP A 302 -4.28 -24.62 0.31
C ASP A 302 -3.05 -24.29 1.17
N ILE A 303 -3.28 -23.74 2.35
CA ILE A 303 -2.23 -23.45 3.34
C ILE A 303 -2.12 -24.56 4.41
N GLY A 304 -2.78 -25.69 4.23
CA GLY A 304 -2.65 -26.88 5.09
C GLY A 304 -3.42 -26.83 6.42
N VAL A 305 -4.38 -25.91 6.57
CA VAL A 305 -5.29 -25.85 7.73
C VAL A 305 -6.45 -26.82 7.51
N THR A 306 -6.52 -27.85 8.36
CA THR A 306 -7.59 -28.87 8.34
C THR A 306 -8.66 -28.62 9.40
N GLU A 307 -8.29 -27.95 10.49
CA GLU A 307 -9.16 -27.59 11.61
C GLU A 307 -9.06 -26.08 11.85
N PRO A 308 -9.89 -25.27 11.17
CA PRO A 308 -9.88 -23.82 11.33
C PRO A 308 -10.29 -23.39 12.74
N ALA A 309 -9.73 -22.28 13.20
CA ALA A 309 -10.16 -21.57 14.39
C ALA A 309 -11.57 -21.00 14.20
N ASP A 310 -12.24 -20.71 15.32
CA ASP A 310 -13.63 -20.28 15.32
C ASP A 310 -13.95 -19.20 14.28
N ASN A 311 -15.00 -19.48 13.49
CA ASN A 311 -15.55 -18.66 12.41
C ASN A 311 -14.68 -18.53 11.16
N TYR A 312 -13.42 -18.97 11.14
CA TYR A 312 -12.62 -19.01 9.92
C TYR A 312 -13.12 -20.07 8.95
N GLY A 313 -12.98 -19.82 7.65
CA GLY A 313 -13.46 -20.73 6.61
C GLY A 313 -14.98 -20.77 6.48
N ASN A 314 -15.70 -19.72 6.94
CA ASN A 314 -17.14 -19.66 6.83
C ASN A 314 -17.57 -19.69 5.35
N ALA A 315 -18.37 -20.69 4.98
CA ALA A 315 -18.86 -20.91 3.61
C ALA A 315 -19.60 -19.70 2.99
N ALA A 316 -20.20 -18.84 3.82
CA ALA A 316 -20.85 -17.62 3.35
C ALA A 316 -19.85 -16.53 2.92
N ASN A 317 -18.64 -16.55 3.47
CA ASN A 317 -17.63 -15.50 3.33
C ASN A 317 -16.48 -15.88 2.39
N VAL A 318 -16.15 -17.17 2.27
CA VAL A 318 -15.09 -17.65 1.37
C VAL A 318 -15.56 -17.77 -0.08
N GLY A 319 -14.61 -17.80 -1.01
CA GLY A 319 -14.84 -17.87 -2.45
C GLY A 319 -15.43 -16.59 -3.02
N LYS A 320 -15.22 -15.45 -2.36
CA LYS A 320 -15.80 -14.14 -2.74
C LYS A 320 -14.80 -13.16 -3.34
N THR A 321 -13.53 -13.55 -3.47
CA THR A 321 -12.52 -12.72 -4.14
C THR A 321 -12.78 -12.68 -5.65
N GLU A 322 -13.06 -11.49 -6.18
CA GLU A 322 -13.16 -11.21 -7.60
C GLU A 322 -11.80 -10.80 -8.15
N THR A 323 -11.30 -11.55 -9.15
CA THR A 323 -10.03 -11.24 -9.82
C THR A 323 -10.26 -10.97 -11.30
N VAL A 324 -9.67 -9.88 -11.80
CA VAL A 324 -9.63 -9.54 -13.22
C VAL A 324 -8.19 -9.29 -13.65
N ILE A 325 -7.66 -10.13 -14.53
CA ILE A 325 -6.32 -9.98 -15.11
C ILE A 325 -6.43 -9.62 -16.59
N THR A 326 -5.94 -8.44 -16.95
CA THR A 326 -6.00 -7.87 -18.32
C THR A 326 -4.64 -7.42 -18.85
N GLY A 327 -3.58 -7.55 -18.05
CA GLY A 327 -2.22 -7.17 -18.42
C GLY A 327 -1.19 -7.74 -17.46
N GLY A 328 0.06 -7.37 -17.66
CA GLY A 328 1.20 -7.79 -16.84
C GLY A 328 2.01 -8.97 -17.38
N LYS A 329 3.12 -9.24 -16.68
CA LYS A 329 4.09 -10.31 -16.93
C LYS A 329 4.24 -11.19 -15.67
N PHE A 330 4.15 -12.50 -15.82
CA PHE A 330 4.04 -13.48 -14.73
C PHE A 330 5.11 -14.57 -14.85
N SER A 331 5.57 -15.15 -13.74
CA SER A 331 6.51 -16.29 -13.77
C SER A 331 5.85 -17.63 -14.15
N ASP A 332 4.54 -17.75 -14.02
CA ASP A 332 3.72 -18.89 -14.43
C ASP A 332 2.48 -18.42 -15.22
N GLU A 333 1.73 -19.35 -15.83
CA GLU A 333 0.56 -19.02 -16.65
C GLU A 333 -0.62 -18.51 -15.79
N PRO A 334 -1.04 -17.24 -15.94
CA PRO A 334 -2.19 -16.70 -15.20
C PRO A 334 -3.52 -17.09 -15.85
N THR A 335 -4.58 -17.16 -15.05
CA THR A 335 -5.96 -17.16 -15.55
C THR A 335 -6.37 -15.72 -15.86
N VAL A 336 -6.77 -15.45 -17.11
CA VAL A 336 -7.01 -14.09 -17.62
C VAL A 336 -8.48 -13.83 -17.92
N ALA A 337 -8.85 -12.56 -17.98
CA ALA A 337 -10.21 -12.14 -18.29
C ALA A 337 -10.62 -12.49 -19.74
N ASN A 338 -11.92 -12.59 -19.99
CA ASN A 338 -12.47 -12.78 -21.33
C ASN A 338 -11.98 -11.70 -22.30
N GLY A 339 -11.57 -12.10 -23.51
CA GLY A 339 -10.99 -11.19 -24.50
C GLY A 339 -9.49 -10.94 -24.32
N TYR A 340 -8.83 -11.62 -23.37
CA TYR A 340 -7.39 -11.60 -23.16
C TYR A 340 -6.80 -13.01 -23.30
N LYS A 341 -5.49 -13.08 -23.54
CA LYS A 341 -4.72 -14.32 -23.58
C LYS A 341 -3.41 -14.17 -22.81
N ALA A 342 -2.97 -15.24 -22.17
CA ALA A 342 -1.59 -15.39 -21.71
C ALA A 342 -0.76 -16.02 -22.83
N THR A 343 0.47 -15.55 -23.03
CA THR A 343 1.39 -16.12 -24.01
C THR A 343 2.76 -16.29 -23.36
N GLN A 344 3.32 -17.50 -23.46
CA GLN A 344 4.63 -17.78 -22.93
C GLN A 344 5.72 -17.10 -23.77
N ASN A 345 6.68 -16.49 -23.08
CA ASN A 345 7.86 -15.84 -23.64
C ASN A 345 9.02 -16.83 -23.73
N ALA A 346 10.05 -16.50 -24.51
CA ALA A 346 11.27 -17.32 -24.63
C ALA A 346 12.03 -17.49 -23.30
N ASP A 347 11.87 -16.56 -22.36
CA ASP A 347 12.46 -16.61 -21.01
C ASP A 347 11.63 -17.44 -20.01
N GLY A 348 10.57 -18.13 -20.49
CA GLY A 348 9.70 -18.99 -19.68
C GLY A 348 8.58 -18.25 -18.95
N THR A 349 8.63 -16.92 -18.87
CA THR A 349 7.57 -16.10 -18.27
C THR A 349 6.34 -15.99 -19.19
N TRP A 350 5.24 -15.43 -18.69
CA TRP A 350 3.98 -15.28 -19.41
C TRP A 350 3.57 -13.82 -19.49
N THR A 351 3.12 -13.37 -20.67
CA THR A 351 2.61 -12.00 -20.87
C THR A 351 1.14 -12.04 -21.22
N VAL A 352 0.34 -11.18 -20.57
CA VAL A 352 -1.09 -11.05 -20.82
C VAL A 352 -1.33 -9.92 -21.83
N THR A 353 -2.09 -10.23 -22.89
CA THR A 353 -2.43 -9.26 -23.95
C THR A 353 -3.89 -9.40 -24.37
N LYS A 354 -4.47 -8.32 -24.90
CA LYS A 354 -5.81 -8.35 -25.49
C LYS A 354 -5.80 -9.19 -26.78
N ILE A 355 -6.79 -10.06 -26.94
CA ILE A 355 -6.99 -10.81 -28.18
C ILE A 355 -7.39 -9.81 -29.27
N SER A 356 -6.53 -9.64 -30.27
CA SER A 356 -6.83 -8.87 -31.47
C SER A 356 -7.45 -9.79 -32.52
N SER A 357 -8.73 -9.57 -32.85
CA SER A 357 -9.38 -10.19 -34.00
C SER A 357 -9.07 -9.37 -35.26
N TYR A 358 -8.08 -9.78 -36.05
CA TYR A 358 -7.93 -9.29 -37.40
C TYR A 358 -8.99 -9.97 -38.28
N TYR A 359 -10.00 -9.23 -38.73
CA TYR A 359 -10.81 -9.65 -39.87
C TYR A 359 -9.92 -9.62 -41.11
N TYR A 360 -9.47 -10.79 -41.57
CA TYR A 360 -8.94 -10.92 -42.93
C TYR A 360 -10.11 -10.75 -43.90
N TYR A 361 -10.24 -9.56 -44.47
CA TYR A 361 -10.99 -9.40 -45.71
C TYR A 361 -10.12 -10.01 -46.82
N SER A 362 -10.40 -11.26 -47.20
CA SER A 362 -9.89 -11.83 -48.44
C SER A 362 -10.74 -11.29 -49.59
N PRO A 363 -10.22 -10.40 -50.46
CA PRO A 363 -10.92 -10.09 -51.69
C PRO A 363 -10.89 -11.35 -52.56
N SER A 364 -12.05 -11.99 -52.76
CA SER A 364 -12.22 -13.05 -53.74
C SER A 364 -11.98 -12.46 -55.14
N THR A 365 -10.85 -12.79 -55.77
CA THR A 365 -10.64 -12.52 -57.20
C THR A 365 -11.39 -13.56 -58.02
N THR A 366 -12.69 -13.37 -58.17
CA THR A 366 -13.48 -14.01 -59.23
C THR A 366 -13.54 -13.06 -60.42
N THR A 367 -12.84 -13.41 -61.50
CA THR A 367 -13.00 -12.85 -62.84
C THR A 367 -14.47 -12.96 -63.29
N PRO A 368 -15.14 -11.87 -63.71
CA PRO A 368 -16.50 -11.94 -64.21
C PRO A 368 -16.48 -12.40 -65.68
N ASP A 369 -16.96 -13.61 -65.93
CA ASP A 369 -17.31 -14.05 -67.28
C ASP A 369 -18.62 -13.38 -67.70
N THR A 370 -18.58 -12.74 -68.87
CA THR A 370 -19.63 -11.84 -69.35
C THR A 370 -20.77 -12.62 -69.96
N THR A 371 -21.92 -12.70 -69.30
CA THR A 371 -23.20 -12.86 -70.00
C THR A 371 -24.28 -11.95 -69.41
N LYS A 372 -24.81 -11.11 -70.28
CA LYS A 372 -25.70 -9.99 -70.04
C LYS A 372 -27.15 -10.50 -69.94
N GLY A 373 -27.69 -10.57 -68.73
CA GLY A 373 -29.11 -10.76 -68.45
C GLY A 373 -29.65 -9.61 -67.61
N SER A 374 -30.70 -8.94 -68.08
CA SER A 374 -31.29 -7.71 -67.52
C SER A 374 -31.70 -7.83 -66.04
N PRO A 375 -31.62 -6.75 -65.24
CA PRO A 375 -31.88 -6.80 -63.81
C PRO A 375 -33.38 -6.78 -63.50
N LYS A 376 -33.82 -7.60 -62.55
CA LYS A 376 -35.10 -7.40 -61.86
C LYS A 376 -34.94 -7.52 -60.35
N THR A 377 -35.49 -6.49 -59.69
CA THR A 377 -35.98 -6.38 -58.30
C THR A 377 -34.99 -6.23 -57.13
N PHE A 378 -34.90 -4.97 -56.68
CA PHE A 378 -34.87 -4.40 -55.32
C PHE A 378 -34.27 -5.13 -54.10
N ASP A 379 -33.38 -4.35 -53.50
CA ASP A 379 -32.75 -4.26 -52.18
C ASP A 379 -33.59 -4.60 -50.93
N ALA A 380 -32.96 -5.29 -49.98
CA ALA A 380 -33.23 -5.18 -48.55
C ALA A 380 -32.00 -5.67 -47.75
N GLY A 381 -31.25 -4.75 -47.14
CA GLY A 381 -30.50 -5.08 -45.91
C GLY A 381 -29.09 -4.50 -45.74
N VAL A 382 -28.88 -3.21 -45.98
CA VAL A 382 -27.79 -2.48 -45.32
C VAL A 382 -28.40 -1.56 -44.27
N GLY A 383 -28.27 -1.95 -43.00
CA GLY A 383 -28.76 -1.21 -41.84
C GLY A 383 -27.75 -1.29 -40.70
N ILE A 384 -26.79 -0.38 -40.76
CA ILE A 384 -25.89 0.06 -39.67
C ILE A 384 -26.70 0.35 -38.40
N TYR A 385 -26.21 0.01 -37.20
CA TYR A 385 -26.20 0.92 -36.04
C TYR A 385 -25.21 0.46 -34.95
N ALA A 386 -24.19 1.30 -34.75
CA ALA A 386 -23.48 1.46 -33.49
C ALA A 386 -24.37 2.21 -32.48
N VAL A 387 -23.98 2.15 -31.19
CA VAL A 387 -24.34 3.01 -30.04
C VAL A 387 -24.96 2.21 -28.88
N THR A 388 -24.16 1.98 -27.84
CA THR A 388 -24.54 2.16 -26.42
C THR A 388 -23.27 2.18 -25.57
N ALA A 389 -22.66 3.37 -25.48
CA ALA A 389 -21.86 3.78 -24.33
C ALA A 389 -22.63 4.95 -23.67
N VAL A 390 -22.48 5.09 -22.36
CA VAL A 390 -23.04 6.13 -21.47
C VAL A 390 -24.36 5.77 -20.79
N LEU A 391 -24.25 5.00 -19.69
CA LEU A 391 -25.04 5.06 -18.46
C LEU A 391 -24.12 4.40 -17.40
N SER A 392 -23.35 5.10 -16.58
CA SER A 392 -23.84 5.57 -15.29
C SER A 392 -22.78 6.46 -14.59
N VAL A 393 -22.90 7.78 -14.69
CA VAL A 393 -22.36 8.71 -13.70
C VAL A 393 -23.38 9.82 -13.54
N THR A 394 -24.05 9.84 -12.38
CA THR A 394 -24.54 11.02 -11.63
C THR A 394 -25.67 10.56 -10.71
N GLY A 395 -25.33 10.29 -9.45
CA GLY A 395 -26.29 10.07 -8.38
C GLY A 395 -25.84 10.84 -7.13
N MET A 396 -25.87 12.17 -7.19
CA MET A 396 -25.85 13.01 -5.99
C MET A 396 -27.07 13.95 -6.00
N ALA A 397 -27.92 13.68 -5.00
CA ALA A 397 -28.72 14.59 -4.18
C ALA A 397 -29.48 15.76 -4.84
N TRP A 398 -30.81 15.78 -4.65
CA TRP A 398 -31.43 16.96 -4.06
C TRP A 398 -32.70 16.68 -3.25
N THR A 399 -32.73 17.35 -2.10
CA THR A 399 -33.78 17.49 -1.10
C THR A 399 -35.06 18.15 -1.62
N ALA A 400 -36.23 17.70 -1.17
CA ALA A 400 -37.45 18.51 -1.19
C ALA A 400 -38.27 18.34 0.09
N LYS A 401 -38.27 19.43 0.86
CA LYS A 401 -39.09 19.75 2.03
C LYS A 401 -40.54 20.02 1.59
N LYS A 402 -41.54 19.53 2.33
CA LYS A 402 -42.89 20.13 2.32
C LYS A 402 -43.39 20.33 3.75
N ARG A 403 -43.72 21.60 4.03
CA ARG A 403 -44.60 22.02 5.11
C ARG A 403 -46.03 21.65 4.74
N HIS A 404 -46.79 21.12 5.68
CA HIS A 404 -47.96 21.77 6.27
C HIS A 404 -48.11 21.28 7.71
#